data_AF-A0A2S7PYG6-F1
#
_entry.id   AF-A0A2S7PYG6-F1
#
_cell.length_a   1.000
_cell.length_b   1.000
_cell.length_c   1.000
_cell.angle_alpha   90.00
_cell.angle_beta   90.00
_cell.angle_gamma   90.00
#
_symmetry.space_group_name_H-M   'P 1'
#
loop_
_entity.id
_entity.type
_entity.pdbx_description
1 polymer ?
#
loop_
_entity_poly.entity_id
_entity_poly.type
_entity_poly.pdbx_seq_one_letter_code
_entity_poly.pdbx_strand_id
1 'polypeptide(L)'
;MVIDLLLNANAENVDGIKSAVQVANLLDSEKEAIFAEIAARGSIYQLRLAKDLFDVSHDAVWNAMILAIEAKNEECFEFLIKTWVQRDKPMWTQKPITKIFAKILHSNSIDMYKVFEKYATEDIDICIAEGNAKANIAFGYMHRGVLSATTGNFQKEQLLLNFINENDIIKAMSKQNLGRSLADVAQSSCSVRLATLLIEAGANVDYRRSGRYMTPLHYAARKTSVEAAELMKFLLQRGADPEVTAGEEERRLQEEEGPKGISKWLGISWNELVEQTKKERDDMQAKQISSPL
;
A
#
# COMPACT_ATOMS: atom_id res chain seq x y z
N MET A 1 10.26 30.21 17.49
CA MET A 1 10.37 30.50 18.95
C MET A 1 9.77 29.39 19.80
N VAL A 2 8.45 29.14 19.83
CA VAL A 2 7.89 28.06 20.68
C VAL A 2 8.41 26.67 20.29
N ILE A 3 8.48 26.40 18.99
CA ILE A 3 9.05 25.16 18.47
C ILE A 3 10.51 24.95 18.92
N ASP A 4 11.34 26.00 18.86
CA ASP A 4 12.74 25.94 19.26
C ASP A 4 12.88 25.73 20.77
N LEU A 5 12.00 26.32 21.58
CA LEU A 5 11.94 26.08 23.03
C LEU A 5 11.64 24.60 23.30
N LEU A 6 10.61 24.05 22.66
CA LEU A 6 10.23 22.64 22.86
C LEU A 6 11.28 21.66 22.33
N LEU A 7 11.94 21.94 21.21
CA LEU A 7 13.05 21.15 20.68
C LEU A 7 14.31 21.19 21.57
N ASN A 8 14.40 22.14 22.50
CA ASN A 8 15.46 22.24 23.50
C ASN A 8 14.98 21.86 24.92
N ALA A 9 13.77 21.34 25.05
CA ALA A 9 13.22 20.98 26.36
C ALA A 9 13.95 19.76 26.94
N ASN A 10 14.28 19.84 28.22
CA ASN A 10 14.87 18.80 29.05
C ASN A 10 14.31 18.90 30.49
N ALA A 11 14.82 18.08 31.41
CA ALA A 11 14.32 18.03 32.79
C ALA A 11 14.59 19.32 33.59
N GLU A 12 15.64 20.08 33.25
CA GLU A 12 16.07 21.28 34.00
C GLU A 12 15.26 22.52 33.63
N ASN A 13 14.77 22.60 32.38
CA ASN A 13 14.12 23.79 31.85
C ASN A 13 12.61 23.62 31.56
N VAL A 14 12.05 22.44 31.84
CA VAL A 14 10.66 22.10 31.47
C VAL A 14 9.61 23.04 32.06
N ASP A 15 9.76 23.47 33.31
CA ASP A 15 8.75 24.31 33.97
C ASP A 15 8.75 25.75 33.42
N GLY A 16 9.92 26.26 33.06
CA GLY A 16 10.06 27.53 32.34
C GLY A 16 9.43 27.47 30.95
N ILE A 17 9.64 26.37 30.22
CA ILE A 17 9.05 26.15 28.90
C ILE A 17 7.53 26.02 28.98
N LYS A 18 6.99 25.26 29.94
CA LYS A 18 5.53 25.14 30.15
C LYS A 18 4.90 26.52 30.36
N SER A 19 5.51 27.34 31.20
CA SER A 19 5.05 28.71 31.48
C SER A 19 5.08 29.59 30.22
N ALA A 20 6.17 29.53 29.45
CA ALA A 20 6.30 30.29 28.21
C ALA A 20 5.28 29.86 27.14
N VAL A 21 5.02 28.56 27.00
CA VAL A 21 4.03 28.01 26.05
C VAL A 21 2.62 28.45 26.42
N GLN A 22 2.26 28.46 27.71
CA GLN A 22 0.94 28.91 28.16
C GLN A 22 0.66 30.39 27.81
N VAL A 23 1.69 31.25 27.87
CA VAL A 23 1.56 32.68 27.55
C VAL A 23 1.55 32.94 26.03
N ALA A 24 2.04 32.00 25.22
CA ALA A 24 2.17 32.18 23.77
C ALA A 24 0.84 32.24 23.00
N ASN A 25 -0.30 31.89 23.63
CA ASN A 25 -1.66 31.98 23.08
C ASN A 25 -1.80 31.45 21.64
N LEU A 26 -1.27 30.25 21.39
CA LEU A 26 -1.23 29.63 20.06
C LEU A 26 -2.61 29.16 19.60
N LEU A 27 -2.87 29.29 18.31
CA LEU A 27 -4.02 28.68 17.63
C LEU A 27 -3.83 27.16 17.56
N ASP A 28 -4.93 26.41 17.48
CA ASP A 28 -4.86 24.94 17.41
C ASP A 28 -4.09 24.45 16.18
N SER A 29 -4.26 25.10 15.02
CA SER A 29 -3.47 24.78 13.82
C SER A 29 -1.96 24.97 14.00
N GLU A 30 -1.55 25.97 14.81
CA GLU A 30 -0.14 26.20 15.12
C GLU A 30 0.40 25.14 16.07
N LYS A 31 -0.39 24.76 17.08
CA LYS A 31 -0.05 23.67 18.00
C LYS A 31 0.13 22.35 17.26
N GLU A 32 -0.78 22.01 16.34
CA GLU A 32 -0.70 20.79 15.53
C GLU A 32 0.54 20.79 14.62
N ALA A 33 0.85 21.93 13.99
CA ALA A 33 2.05 22.07 13.17
C ALA A 33 3.35 21.92 14.00
N ILE A 34 3.43 22.57 15.17
CA ILE A 34 4.58 22.45 16.07
C ILE A 34 4.72 21.00 16.55
N PHE A 35 3.61 20.34 16.92
CA PHE A 35 3.62 18.95 17.36
C PHE A 35 4.18 18.01 16.28
N ALA A 36 3.74 18.16 15.04
CA ALA A 36 4.22 17.34 13.92
C ALA A 36 5.71 17.58 13.62
N GLU A 37 6.19 18.81 13.77
CA GLU A 37 7.61 19.14 13.61
C GLU A 37 8.49 18.57 14.74
N ILE A 38 7.99 18.55 15.97
CA ILE A 38 8.67 17.89 17.10
C ILE A 38 8.72 16.39 16.85
N ALA A 39 7.68 15.78 16.28
CA ALA A 39 7.70 14.37 15.92
C ALA A 39 8.77 14.04 14.85
N ALA A 40 9.04 14.96 13.93
CA ALA A 40 10.09 14.79 12.94
C ALA A 40 11.50 14.92 13.56
N ARG A 41 11.74 15.95 14.38
CA ARG A 41 13.11 16.38 14.72
C ARG A 41 13.49 16.25 16.20
N GLY A 42 12.49 16.12 17.06
CA GLY A 42 12.67 16.07 18.51
C GLY A 42 12.88 14.67 19.06
N SER A 43 13.08 14.60 20.37
CA SER A 43 13.09 13.34 21.12
C SER A 43 11.69 12.94 21.57
N ILE A 44 11.52 11.67 21.96
CA ILE A 44 10.26 11.18 22.55
C ILE A 44 9.84 11.98 23.80
N TYR A 45 10.80 12.49 24.58
CA TYR A 45 10.52 13.35 25.73
C TYR A 45 9.82 14.65 25.31
N GLN A 46 10.36 15.31 24.28
CA GLN A 46 9.84 16.57 23.78
C GLN A 46 8.47 16.39 23.12
N LEU A 47 8.29 15.28 22.40
CA LEU A 47 7.02 14.93 21.79
C LEU A 47 5.92 14.69 22.84
N ARG A 48 6.24 13.98 23.93
CA ARG A 48 5.31 13.78 25.06
C ARG A 48 4.94 15.10 25.72
N LEU A 49 5.94 15.93 25.99
CA LEU A 49 5.71 17.27 26.56
C LEU A 49 4.80 18.12 25.66
N ALA A 50 5.04 18.12 24.35
CA ALA A 50 4.21 18.85 23.39
C ALA A 50 2.78 18.28 23.36
N LYS A 51 2.63 16.95 23.40
CA LYS A 51 1.31 16.29 23.47
C LYS A 51 0.51 16.76 24.69
N ASP A 52 1.15 16.82 25.85
CA ASP A 52 0.53 17.21 27.12
C ASP A 52 0.16 18.69 27.16
N LEU A 53 0.96 19.54 26.51
CA LEU A 53 0.74 20.98 26.46
C LEU A 53 -0.35 21.42 25.47
N PHE A 54 -0.53 20.67 24.38
CA PHE A 54 -1.32 21.14 23.24
C PHE A 54 -2.71 20.53 23.10
N ASP A 55 -3.08 19.52 23.91
CA ASP A 55 -4.33 18.77 23.77
C ASP A 55 -4.59 18.33 22.31
N VAL A 56 -3.61 17.61 21.75
CA VAL A 56 -3.55 17.33 20.32
C VAL A 56 -4.69 16.42 19.85
N SER A 57 -5.29 16.79 18.72
CA SER A 57 -6.33 15.99 18.06
C SER A 57 -5.78 14.67 17.51
N HIS A 58 -6.66 13.73 17.19
CA HIS A 58 -6.25 12.49 16.52
C HIS A 58 -5.68 12.75 15.13
N ASP A 59 -6.23 13.71 14.39
CA ASP A 59 -5.72 14.07 13.06
C ASP A 59 -4.31 14.67 13.18
N ALA A 60 -4.02 15.40 14.27
CA ALA A 60 -2.67 15.84 14.59
C ALA A 60 -1.70 14.67 14.84
N VAL A 61 -2.12 13.62 15.57
CA VAL A 61 -1.33 12.40 15.77
C VAL A 61 -1.05 11.71 14.42
N TRP A 62 -2.05 11.64 13.55
CA TRP A 62 -1.89 11.07 12.21
C TRP A 62 -0.87 11.84 11.37
N ASN A 63 -0.98 13.17 11.35
CA ASN A 63 -0.06 14.03 10.61
C ASN A 63 1.37 13.95 11.18
N ALA A 64 1.51 13.94 12.51
CA ALA A 64 2.79 13.76 13.19
C ALA A 64 3.45 12.42 12.85
N MET A 65 2.68 11.33 12.72
CA MET A 65 3.21 10.03 12.27
C MET A 65 3.85 10.14 10.89
N ILE A 66 3.19 10.83 9.95
CA ILE A 66 3.72 11.00 8.58
C ILE A 66 5.06 11.73 8.63
N LEU A 67 5.16 12.82 9.39
CA LEU A 67 6.39 13.61 9.52
C LEU A 67 7.51 12.83 10.22
N ALA A 68 7.19 12.05 11.27
CA ALA A 68 8.16 11.17 11.93
C ALA A 68 8.71 10.11 10.96
N ILE A 69 7.86 9.51 10.12
CA ILE A 69 8.28 8.53 9.11
C ILE A 69 9.19 9.16 8.06
N GLU A 70 8.81 10.34 7.54
CA GLU A 70 9.59 11.07 6.53
C GLU A 70 10.96 11.49 7.07
N ALA A 71 11.03 11.88 8.35
CA ALA A 71 12.27 12.19 9.06
C ALA A 71 13.03 10.96 9.58
N LYS A 72 12.45 9.75 9.45
CA LYS A 72 12.98 8.48 9.98
C LYS A 72 13.21 8.51 11.51
N ASN A 73 12.39 9.24 12.25
CA ASN A 73 12.42 9.31 13.70
C ASN A 73 11.61 8.16 14.33
N GLU A 74 12.28 7.02 14.53
CA GLU A 74 11.67 5.76 14.96
C GLU A 74 11.01 5.85 16.33
N GLU A 75 11.68 6.44 17.33
CA GLU A 75 11.14 6.55 18.69
C GLU A 75 9.85 7.38 18.72
N CYS A 76 9.82 8.51 18.01
CA CYS A 76 8.64 9.34 17.90
C CYS A 76 7.53 8.63 17.10
N PHE A 77 7.88 7.93 16.02
CA PHE A 77 6.92 7.14 15.26
C PHE A 77 6.28 6.04 16.11
N GLU A 78 7.08 5.24 16.86
CA GLU A 78 6.56 4.20 17.74
C GLU A 78 5.60 4.77 18.78
N PHE A 79 5.96 5.89 19.41
CA PHE A 79 5.07 6.56 20.36
C PHE A 79 3.73 6.95 19.72
N LEU A 80 3.77 7.51 18.51
CA LEU A 80 2.58 8.01 17.82
C LEU A 80 1.69 6.89 17.29
N ILE A 81 2.25 5.84 16.68
CA ILE A 81 1.47 4.70 16.20
C ILE A 81 0.84 3.93 17.35
N LYS A 82 1.55 3.76 18.48
CA LYS A 82 0.97 3.20 19.70
C LYS A 82 -0.19 4.06 20.21
N THR A 83 0.01 5.38 20.28
CA THR A 83 -1.04 6.33 20.70
C THR A 83 -2.26 6.27 19.77
N TRP A 84 -2.02 6.06 18.46
CA TRP A 84 -3.09 5.87 17.49
C TRP A 84 -3.85 4.57 17.77
N VAL A 85 -3.18 3.42 17.80
CA VAL A 85 -3.82 2.10 17.91
C VAL A 85 -4.57 1.93 19.25
N GLN A 86 -4.01 2.44 20.35
CA GLN A 86 -4.55 2.26 21.71
C GLN A 86 -5.51 3.38 22.15
N ARG A 87 -6.00 4.19 21.23
CA ARG A 87 -6.96 5.27 21.57
C ARG A 87 -8.31 4.69 21.97
N ASP A 88 -8.95 5.30 22.96
CA ASP A 88 -10.32 4.96 23.33
C ASP A 88 -11.30 5.62 22.34
N LYS A 89 -12.06 4.83 21.56
CA LYS A 89 -13.01 5.36 20.57
C LYS A 89 -14.26 4.52 20.33
N PRO A 90 -15.35 5.15 19.83
CA PRO A 90 -16.52 4.46 19.30
C PRO A 90 -16.27 3.82 17.93
N MET A 91 -16.94 2.67 17.74
CA MET A 91 -16.91 1.70 16.63
C MET A 91 -16.76 2.24 15.18
N TRP A 92 -17.21 3.45 14.85
CA TRP A 92 -17.30 3.96 13.46
C TRP A 92 -16.20 4.96 13.05
N THR A 93 -15.22 5.22 13.91
CA THR A 93 -14.20 6.26 13.67
C THR A 93 -12.79 5.71 13.45
N GLN A 94 -12.60 4.39 13.59
CA GLN A 94 -11.32 3.72 13.40
C GLN A 94 -10.99 3.67 11.90
N LYS A 95 -10.03 4.48 11.46
CA LYS A 95 -9.43 4.32 10.12
C LYS A 95 -8.25 3.35 10.26
N PRO A 96 -8.27 2.18 9.58
CA PRO A 96 -7.14 1.26 9.62
C PRO A 96 -5.86 1.95 9.14
N ILE A 97 -4.72 1.63 9.75
CA ILE A 97 -3.44 2.27 9.45
C ILE A 97 -2.86 1.91 8.07
N THR A 98 -3.58 1.14 7.26
CA THR A 98 -3.29 0.77 5.86
C THR A 98 -2.64 1.87 5.02
N LYS A 99 -3.10 3.13 5.13
CA LYS A 99 -2.56 4.27 4.36
C LYS A 99 -1.13 4.65 4.75
N ILE A 100 -0.71 4.36 5.97
CA ILE A 100 0.65 4.61 6.45
C ILE A 100 1.64 3.61 5.84
N PHE A 101 1.18 2.41 5.46
CA PHE A 101 2.10 1.37 5.00
C PHE A 101 2.91 1.79 3.77
N ALA A 102 2.28 2.48 2.81
CA ALA A 102 3.00 3.02 1.65
C ALA A 102 4.11 4.00 2.05
N LYS A 103 3.88 4.82 3.09
CA LYS A 103 4.90 5.75 3.63
C LYS A 103 6.03 4.99 4.32
N ILE A 104 5.73 3.93 5.06
CA ILE A 104 6.72 3.05 5.67
C ILE A 104 7.61 2.41 4.60
N LEU A 105 7.02 1.86 3.54
CA LEU A 105 7.79 1.31 2.41
C LEU A 105 8.64 2.38 1.72
N HIS A 106 8.18 3.64 1.64
CA HIS A 106 8.98 4.75 1.09
C HIS A 106 10.10 5.24 2.02
N SER A 107 9.99 5.04 3.34
CA SER A 107 11.05 5.40 4.29
C SER A 107 12.35 4.62 4.06
N ASN A 108 12.25 3.43 3.45
CA ASN A 108 13.35 2.45 3.30
C ASN A 108 14.03 2.12 4.65
N SER A 109 13.30 2.21 5.76
CA SER A 109 13.80 1.83 7.09
C SER A 109 13.17 0.51 7.51
N ILE A 110 14.02 -0.48 7.78
CA ILE A 110 13.58 -1.79 8.26
C ILE A 110 13.05 -1.71 9.70
N ASP A 111 13.60 -0.83 10.52
CA ASP A 111 13.17 -0.69 11.91
C ASP A 111 11.80 0.01 12.00
N MET A 112 11.58 1.03 11.16
CA MET A 112 10.24 1.60 10.95
C MET A 112 9.22 0.56 10.48
N TYR A 113 9.64 -0.35 9.58
CA TYR A 113 8.79 -1.44 9.13
C TYR A 113 8.42 -2.38 10.28
N LYS A 114 9.38 -2.80 11.11
CA LYS A 114 9.11 -3.69 12.26
C LYS A 114 8.17 -3.05 13.27
N VAL A 115 8.37 -1.76 13.57
CA VAL A 115 7.46 -0.99 14.43
C VAL A 115 6.06 -0.98 13.79
N PHE A 116 5.96 -0.65 12.51
CA PHE A 116 4.68 -0.65 11.80
C PHE A 116 3.99 -2.02 11.82
N GLU A 117 4.71 -3.10 11.49
CA GLU A 117 4.19 -4.46 11.42
C GLU A 117 3.55 -4.90 12.74
N LYS A 118 4.26 -4.68 13.86
CA LYS A 118 3.77 -4.97 15.21
C LYS A 118 2.41 -4.31 15.47
N TYR A 119 2.31 -2.99 15.27
CA TYR A 119 1.09 -2.24 15.58
C TYR A 119 0.01 -2.37 14.50
N ALA A 120 0.37 -2.71 13.26
CA ALA A 120 -0.57 -3.00 12.19
C ALA A 120 -1.36 -4.29 12.46
N THR A 121 -0.69 -5.34 12.93
CA THR A 121 -1.37 -6.58 13.34
C THR A 121 -2.34 -6.31 14.49
N GLU A 122 -1.92 -5.55 15.50
CA GLU A 122 -2.80 -5.11 16.61
C GLU A 122 -4.00 -4.28 16.11
N ASP A 123 -3.77 -3.32 15.21
CA ASP A 123 -4.83 -2.50 14.60
C ASP A 123 -5.84 -3.34 13.80
N ILE A 124 -5.38 -4.37 13.08
CA ILE A 124 -6.25 -5.31 12.35
C ILE A 124 -7.19 -6.02 13.34
N ASP A 125 -6.65 -6.58 14.42
CA ASP A 125 -7.43 -7.32 15.41
C ASP A 125 -8.45 -6.42 16.12
N ILE A 126 -8.04 -5.21 16.50
CA ILE A 126 -8.92 -4.20 17.10
C ILE A 126 -10.04 -3.83 16.12
N CYS A 127 -9.70 -3.50 14.87
CA CYS A 127 -10.70 -3.12 13.87
C CYS A 127 -11.74 -4.24 13.66
N ILE A 128 -11.31 -5.52 13.65
CA ILE A 128 -12.20 -6.67 13.53
C ILE A 128 -13.10 -6.81 14.76
N ALA A 129 -12.55 -6.66 15.97
CA ALA A 129 -13.32 -6.69 17.21
C ALA A 129 -14.39 -5.59 17.27
N GLU A 130 -14.10 -4.43 16.66
CA GLU A 130 -15.03 -3.32 16.46
C GLU A 130 -16.01 -3.54 15.28
N GLY A 131 -16.03 -4.72 14.66
CA GLY A 131 -17.00 -5.07 13.61
C GLY A 131 -16.60 -4.63 12.19
N ASN A 132 -15.37 -4.16 11.96
CA ASN A 132 -14.88 -3.93 10.60
C ASN A 132 -14.63 -5.27 9.92
N ALA A 133 -15.18 -5.45 8.73
CA ALA A 133 -14.94 -6.66 7.95
C ALA A 133 -13.44 -6.78 7.58
N LYS A 134 -12.79 -7.90 7.95
CA LYS A 134 -11.39 -8.19 7.60
C LYS A 134 -11.12 -8.03 6.11
N ALA A 135 -12.09 -8.35 5.25
CA ALA A 135 -12.01 -8.16 3.80
C ALA A 135 -11.74 -6.70 3.36
N ASN A 136 -12.31 -5.72 4.06
CA ASN A 136 -12.13 -4.30 3.76
C ASN A 136 -10.76 -3.80 4.21
N ILE A 137 -10.32 -4.25 5.40
CA ILE A 137 -8.99 -3.94 5.94
C ILE A 137 -7.92 -4.52 5.02
N ALA A 138 -8.06 -5.81 4.67
CA ALA A 138 -7.18 -6.53 3.76
C ALA A 138 -7.05 -5.84 2.39
N PHE A 139 -8.17 -5.39 1.81
CA PHE A 139 -8.14 -4.64 0.57
C PHE A 139 -7.34 -3.33 0.69
N GLY A 140 -7.35 -2.67 1.85
CA GLY A 140 -6.54 -1.47 2.09
C GLY A 140 -5.03 -1.70 1.96
N TYR A 141 -4.54 -2.86 2.41
CA TYR A 141 -3.15 -3.28 2.25
C TYR A 141 -2.80 -3.68 0.81
N MET A 142 -3.80 -4.09 0.02
CA MET A 142 -3.67 -4.46 -1.39
C MET A 142 -4.15 -3.37 -2.36
N HIS A 143 -4.27 -2.13 -1.89
CA HIS A 143 -4.66 -0.99 -2.72
C HIS A 143 -3.46 -0.40 -3.46
N ARG A 144 -3.72 0.19 -4.63
CA ARG A 144 -2.72 0.81 -5.53
C ARG A 144 -1.61 1.61 -4.84
N GLY A 145 -1.91 2.37 -3.78
CA GLY A 145 -0.92 3.18 -3.07
C GLY A 145 0.22 2.35 -2.47
N VAL A 146 -0.12 1.25 -1.78
CA VAL A 146 0.85 0.31 -1.20
C VAL A 146 1.59 -0.43 -2.31
N LEU A 147 0.87 -0.93 -3.31
CA LEU A 147 1.45 -1.66 -4.44
C LEU A 147 2.41 -0.79 -5.25
N SER A 148 2.14 0.50 -5.41
CA SER A 148 3.05 1.42 -6.11
C SER A 148 4.34 1.67 -5.34
N ALA A 149 4.31 1.59 -4.01
CA ALA A 149 5.49 1.80 -3.17
C ALA A 149 6.52 0.66 -3.29
N THR A 150 6.12 -0.51 -3.83
CA THR A 150 7.03 -1.65 -4.07
C THR A 150 7.65 -1.67 -5.47
N THR A 151 7.23 -0.76 -6.36
CA THR A 151 7.63 -0.77 -7.78
C THR A 151 9.15 -0.77 -7.95
N GLY A 152 9.67 -1.74 -8.71
CA GLY A 152 11.10 -1.87 -9.00
C GLY A 152 11.98 -2.18 -7.78
N ASN A 153 11.40 -2.54 -6.63
CA ASN A 153 12.17 -2.80 -5.41
C ASN A 153 11.77 -4.14 -4.78
N PHE A 154 12.63 -5.13 -5.01
CA PHE A 154 12.45 -6.51 -4.52
C PHE A 154 12.33 -6.58 -2.99
N GLN A 155 13.10 -5.78 -2.25
CA GLN A 155 13.06 -5.81 -0.79
C GLN A 155 11.73 -5.28 -0.25
N LYS A 156 11.23 -4.16 -0.79
CA LYS A 156 9.91 -3.62 -0.40
C LYS A 156 8.78 -4.57 -0.75
N GLU A 157 8.86 -5.18 -1.93
CA GLU A 157 7.89 -6.20 -2.33
C GLU A 157 7.94 -7.40 -1.38
N GLN A 158 9.13 -7.83 -0.96
CA GLN A 158 9.28 -8.91 0.02
C GLN A 158 8.68 -8.55 1.37
N LEU A 159 8.87 -7.33 1.85
CA LEU A 159 8.23 -6.85 3.09
C LEU A 159 6.70 -6.88 2.98
N LEU A 160 6.15 -6.40 1.87
CA LEU A 160 4.71 -6.50 1.61
C LEU A 160 4.22 -7.96 1.59
N LEU A 161 4.93 -8.86 0.91
CA LEU A 161 4.57 -10.28 0.82
C LEU A 161 4.62 -10.98 2.18
N ASN A 162 5.62 -10.68 3.02
CA ASN A 162 5.70 -11.21 4.38
C ASN A 162 4.49 -10.76 5.20
N PHE A 163 4.23 -9.45 5.23
CA PHE A 163 3.08 -8.89 5.94
C PHE A 163 1.75 -9.51 5.49
N ILE A 164 1.57 -9.69 4.17
CA ILE A 164 0.39 -10.33 3.57
C ILE A 164 0.18 -11.74 4.11
N ASN A 165 1.25 -12.54 4.14
CA ASN A 165 1.20 -13.93 4.55
C ASN A 165 0.93 -14.06 6.05
N GLU A 166 1.63 -13.28 6.87
CA GLU A 166 1.48 -13.32 8.33
C GLU A 166 0.09 -12.90 8.82
N ASN A 167 -0.61 -12.04 8.06
CA ASN A 167 -1.91 -11.51 8.44
C ASN A 167 -3.10 -12.15 7.67
N ASP A 168 -2.86 -13.19 6.87
CA ASP A 168 -3.87 -13.85 6.02
C ASP A 168 -4.63 -12.85 5.11
N ILE A 169 -3.94 -11.82 4.60
CA ILE A 169 -4.58 -10.70 3.89
C ILE A 169 -5.35 -11.20 2.66
N ILE A 170 -4.70 -12.00 1.81
CA ILE A 170 -5.29 -12.49 0.54
C ILE A 170 -6.48 -13.40 0.81
N LYS A 171 -6.38 -14.29 1.81
CA LYS A 171 -7.43 -15.25 2.17
C LYS A 171 -8.71 -14.56 2.65
N ALA A 172 -8.60 -13.39 3.27
CA ALA A 172 -9.75 -12.64 3.76
C ALA A 172 -10.49 -11.84 2.67
N MET A 173 -9.92 -11.70 1.47
CA MET A 173 -10.51 -10.86 0.42
C MET A 173 -11.61 -11.58 -0.37
N SER A 174 -12.63 -10.81 -0.77
CA SER A 174 -13.63 -11.30 -1.73
C SER A 174 -13.02 -11.45 -3.13
N LYS A 175 -13.63 -12.28 -3.98
CA LYS A 175 -13.23 -12.41 -5.40
C LYS A 175 -13.20 -11.07 -6.14
N GLN A 176 -14.13 -10.17 -5.82
CA GLN A 176 -14.15 -8.82 -6.38
C GLN A 176 -12.93 -8.00 -5.95
N ASN A 177 -12.57 -8.04 -4.66
CA ASN A 177 -11.41 -7.32 -4.14
C ASN A 177 -10.11 -7.92 -4.69
N LEU A 178 -10.01 -9.25 -4.83
CA LEU A 178 -8.87 -9.90 -5.47
C LEU A 178 -8.68 -9.42 -6.91
N GLY A 179 -9.77 -9.41 -7.71
CA GLY A 179 -9.73 -8.89 -9.08
C GLY A 179 -9.37 -7.40 -9.14
N ARG A 180 -9.89 -6.58 -8.23
CA ARG A 180 -9.54 -5.16 -8.14
C ARG A 180 -8.06 -4.95 -7.81
N SER A 181 -7.52 -5.72 -6.87
CA SER A 181 -6.10 -5.65 -6.53
C SER A 181 -5.21 -6.15 -7.67
N LEU A 182 -5.66 -7.11 -8.48
CA LEU A 182 -4.93 -7.54 -9.68
C LEU A 182 -4.85 -6.40 -10.71
N ALA A 183 -5.95 -5.67 -10.91
CA ALA A 183 -5.95 -4.48 -11.75
C ALA A 183 -5.05 -3.37 -11.16
N ASP A 184 -5.06 -3.16 -9.85
CA ASP A 184 -4.17 -2.19 -9.19
C ASP A 184 -2.69 -2.58 -9.35
N VAL A 185 -2.32 -3.87 -9.25
CA VAL A 185 -0.96 -4.38 -9.52
C VAL A 185 -0.53 -4.03 -10.94
N ALA A 186 -1.37 -4.33 -11.93
CA ALA A 186 -1.09 -4.00 -13.33
C ALA A 186 -0.99 -2.49 -13.58
N GLN A 187 -1.77 -1.69 -12.86
CA GLN A 187 -1.71 -0.22 -12.95
C GLN A 187 -0.47 0.38 -12.27
N SER A 188 0.06 -0.27 -11.22
CA SER A 188 1.21 0.23 -10.45
C SER A 188 2.51 -0.51 -10.79
N SER A 189 2.80 -1.60 -10.10
CA SER A 189 4.11 -2.23 -10.01
C SER A 189 4.40 -3.22 -11.13
N CYS A 190 3.36 -3.69 -11.83
CA CYS A 190 3.44 -4.79 -12.79
C CYS A 190 4.09 -6.06 -12.22
N SER A 191 3.98 -6.28 -10.90
CA SER A 191 4.63 -7.41 -10.23
C SER A 191 3.97 -8.74 -10.59
N VAL A 192 4.71 -9.61 -11.28
CA VAL A 192 4.28 -10.99 -11.56
C VAL A 192 4.10 -11.78 -10.26
N ARG A 193 4.89 -11.51 -9.22
CA ARG A 193 4.77 -12.21 -7.92
C ARG A 193 3.46 -11.89 -7.22
N LEU A 194 3.10 -10.61 -7.14
CA LEU A 194 1.83 -10.19 -6.56
C LEU A 194 0.64 -10.64 -7.41
N ALA A 195 0.77 -10.57 -8.75
CA ALA A 195 -0.26 -11.06 -9.66
C ALA A 195 -0.47 -12.58 -9.52
N THR A 196 0.60 -13.35 -9.36
CA THR A 196 0.56 -14.80 -9.12
C THR A 196 -0.25 -15.13 -7.88
N LEU A 197 0.09 -14.48 -6.75
CA LEU A 197 -0.61 -14.68 -5.48
C LEU A 197 -2.12 -14.39 -5.59
N LEU A 198 -2.49 -13.32 -6.29
CA LEU A 198 -3.90 -12.93 -6.46
C LEU A 198 -4.67 -13.91 -7.37
N ILE A 199 -4.08 -14.33 -8.49
CA ILE A 199 -4.71 -15.27 -9.42
C ILE A 199 -4.87 -16.65 -8.79
N GLU A 200 -3.87 -17.12 -8.06
CA GLU A 200 -3.93 -18.40 -7.34
C GLU A 200 -4.97 -18.40 -6.22
N ALA A 201 -5.25 -17.24 -5.62
CA ALA A 201 -6.36 -17.04 -4.70
C ALA A 201 -7.74 -16.91 -5.40
N GLY A 202 -7.79 -16.98 -6.74
CA GLY A 202 -9.02 -16.94 -7.51
C GLY A 202 -9.45 -15.54 -7.98
N ALA A 203 -8.51 -14.59 -8.12
CA ALA A 203 -8.77 -13.36 -8.84
C ALA A 203 -9.21 -13.67 -10.28
N ASN A 204 -10.28 -13.02 -10.75
CA ASN A 204 -10.63 -13.06 -12.16
C ASN A 204 -9.55 -12.31 -12.96
N VAL A 205 -8.86 -13.01 -13.86
CA VAL A 205 -7.77 -12.48 -14.68
C VAL A 205 -8.22 -11.30 -15.57
N ASP A 206 -9.48 -11.31 -16.01
CA ASP A 206 -10.11 -10.25 -16.80
C ASP A 206 -11.06 -9.38 -15.96
N TYR A 207 -10.77 -9.23 -14.66
CA TYR A 207 -11.57 -8.39 -13.79
C TYR A 207 -11.72 -6.97 -14.34
N ARG A 208 -12.95 -6.48 -14.43
CA ARG A 208 -13.26 -5.08 -14.67
C ARG A 208 -14.52 -4.70 -13.90
N ARG A 209 -14.54 -3.48 -13.37
CA ARG A 209 -15.66 -2.97 -12.56
C ARG A 209 -16.97 -2.93 -13.35
N SER A 210 -16.90 -2.57 -14.63
CA SER A 210 -17.99 -2.66 -15.61
C SER A 210 -17.41 -2.68 -17.02
N GLY A 211 -18.25 -2.84 -18.05
CA GLY A 211 -17.82 -3.04 -19.43
C GLY A 211 -16.85 -1.98 -19.99
N ARG A 212 -16.93 -0.72 -19.53
CA ARG A 212 -16.05 0.37 -19.98
C ARG A 212 -14.70 0.44 -19.26
N TYR A 213 -14.53 -0.30 -18.16
CA TYR A 213 -13.28 -0.29 -17.39
C TYR A 213 -12.25 -1.25 -18.01
N MET A 214 -10.99 -0.85 -17.91
CA MET A 214 -9.83 -1.63 -18.33
C MET A 214 -9.69 -2.92 -17.49
N THR A 215 -9.28 -4.01 -18.14
CA THR A 215 -8.83 -5.25 -17.48
C THR A 215 -7.39 -5.08 -16.96
N PRO A 216 -6.88 -5.99 -16.10
CA PRO A 216 -5.47 -5.99 -15.73
C PRO A 216 -4.54 -5.98 -16.95
N LEU A 217 -4.86 -6.75 -18.00
CA LEU A 217 -4.06 -6.78 -19.22
C LEU A 217 -4.01 -5.41 -19.93
N HIS A 218 -5.11 -4.65 -19.95
CA HIS A 218 -5.12 -3.27 -20.48
C HIS A 218 -4.23 -2.32 -19.69
N TYR A 219 -4.27 -2.39 -18.35
CA TYR A 219 -3.42 -1.53 -17.53
C TYR A 219 -1.93 -1.81 -17.76
N ALA A 220 -1.55 -3.08 -17.91
CA ALA A 220 -0.20 -3.46 -18.27
C ALA A 220 0.18 -3.02 -19.70
N ALA A 221 -0.73 -3.17 -20.66
CA ALA A 221 -0.51 -2.81 -22.07
C ALA A 221 -0.26 -1.31 -22.30
N ARG A 222 -0.71 -0.44 -21.40
CA ARG A 222 -0.43 1.01 -21.45
C ARG A 222 0.98 1.38 -21.00
N LYS A 223 1.81 0.42 -20.59
CA LYS A 223 3.17 0.64 -20.07
C LYS A 223 4.18 -0.02 -21.01
N THR A 224 5.37 0.55 -21.05
CA THR A 224 6.47 0.15 -21.96
C THR A 224 7.69 -0.39 -21.21
N SER A 225 7.54 -0.86 -19.97
CA SER A 225 8.63 -1.42 -19.16
C SER A 225 8.75 -2.94 -19.30
N VAL A 226 9.90 -3.50 -18.89
CA VAL A 226 10.12 -4.95 -18.89
C VAL A 226 9.14 -5.67 -17.95
N GLU A 227 8.85 -5.10 -16.79
CA GLU A 227 7.90 -5.67 -15.83
C GLU A 227 6.48 -5.71 -16.41
N ALA A 228 6.09 -4.68 -17.16
CA ALA A 228 4.81 -4.67 -17.86
C ALA A 228 4.76 -5.76 -18.95
N ALA A 229 5.84 -5.95 -19.71
CA ALA A 229 5.94 -7.00 -20.72
C ALA A 229 5.84 -8.41 -20.11
N GLU A 230 6.57 -8.65 -19.01
CA GLU A 230 6.50 -9.91 -18.26
C GLU A 230 5.12 -10.13 -17.65
N LEU A 231 4.48 -9.09 -17.10
CA LEU A 231 3.12 -9.20 -16.60
C LEU A 231 2.11 -9.48 -17.71
N MET A 232 2.22 -8.85 -18.88
CA MET A 232 1.36 -9.14 -20.04
C MET A 232 1.48 -10.62 -20.44
N LYS A 233 2.72 -11.13 -20.60
CA LYS A 233 2.97 -12.54 -20.89
C LYS A 233 2.35 -13.44 -19.82
N PHE A 234 2.57 -13.14 -18.54
CA PHE A 234 2.02 -13.91 -17.45
C PHE A 234 0.49 -13.94 -17.44
N LEU A 235 -0.17 -12.78 -17.60
CA LEU A 235 -1.63 -12.69 -17.66
C LEU A 235 -2.20 -13.50 -18.83
N LEU A 236 -1.57 -13.41 -20.01
CA LEU A 236 -1.94 -14.24 -21.15
C LEU A 236 -1.76 -15.73 -20.84
N GLN A 237 -0.65 -16.16 -20.23
CA GLN A 237 -0.47 -17.55 -19.80
C GLN A 237 -1.55 -18.00 -18.81
N ARG A 238 -2.07 -17.09 -17.97
CA ARG A 238 -3.18 -17.34 -17.04
C ARG A 238 -4.57 -17.17 -17.68
N GLY A 239 -4.65 -16.99 -18.99
CA GLY A 239 -5.90 -17.00 -19.76
C GLY A 239 -6.58 -15.65 -19.91
N ALA A 240 -5.87 -14.53 -19.70
CA ALA A 240 -6.39 -13.21 -20.04
C ALA A 240 -6.77 -13.14 -21.53
N ASP A 241 -7.92 -12.56 -21.82
CA ASP A 241 -8.41 -12.40 -23.19
C ASP A 241 -7.77 -11.15 -23.85
N PRO A 242 -6.94 -11.32 -24.90
CA PRO A 242 -6.28 -10.21 -25.61
C PRO A 242 -7.22 -9.42 -26.54
N GLU A 243 -8.44 -9.91 -26.77
CA GLU A 243 -9.40 -9.27 -27.69
C GLU A 243 -10.41 -8.37 -26.96
N VAL A 244 -10.34 -8.32 -25.62
CA VAL A 244 -11.19 -7.41 -24.85
C VAL A 244 -10.87 -5.96 -25.25
N THR A 245 -11.91 -5.18 -25.47
CA THR A 245 -11.81 -3.73 -25.69
C THR A 245 -12.14 -2.97 -24.41
N ALA A 246 -11.55 -1.78 -24.23
CA ALA A 246 -11.81 -0.92 -23.09
C ALA A 246 -11.83 0.58 -23.46
N GLY A 247 -12.46 1.38 -22.60
CA GLY A 247 -12.61 2.83 -22.82
C GLY A 247 -13.77 3.19 -23.76
N GLU A 248 -14.02 4.49 -23.91
CA GLU A 248 -15.10 5.00 -24.78
C GLU A 248 -14.82 4.80 -26.27
N GLU A 249 -13.53 4.71 -26.64
CA GLU A 249 -13.07 4.47 -28.01
C GLU A 249 -12.92 2.99 -28.36
N GLU A 250 -13.29 2.07 -27.45
CA GLU A 250 -13.13 0.61 -27.63
C GLU A 250 -11.73 0.20 -28.10
N ARG A 251 -10.70 0.86 -27.56
CA ARG A 251 -9.30 0.65 -27.99
C ARG A 251 -8.90 -0.81 -27.81
N ARG A 252 -8.25 -1.34 -28.83
CA ARG A 252 -7.75 -2.72 -28.84
C ARG A 252 -6.40 -2.77 -28.13
N LEU A 253 -6.12 -3.86 -27.42
CA LEU A 253 -4.85 -4.04 -26.72
C LEU A 253 -3.63 -3.88 -27.64
N GLN A 254 -3.67 -4.42 -28.85
CA GLN A 254 -2.59 -4.31 -29.83
C GLN A 254 -2.23 -2.86 -30.23
N GLU A 255 -3.13 -1.90 -30.00
CA GLU A 255 -2.94 -0.48 -30.32
C GLU A 255 -2.25 0.29 -29.19
N GLU A 256 -2.16 -0.30 -28.00
CA GLU A 256 -1.48 0.30 -26.85
C GLU A 256 0.04 0.26 -27.01
N GLU A 257 0.74 1.17 -26.31
CA GLU A 257 2.19 1.35 -26.46
C GLU A 257 3.00 0.11 -26.06
N GLY A 258 2.54 -0.63 -25.06
CA GLY A 258 3.19 -1.84 -24.54
C GLY A 258 3.27 -2.94 -25.60
N PRO A 259 2.14 -3.43 -26.14
CA PRO A 259 2.12 -4.40 -27.23
C PRO A 259 2.90 -3.97 -28.46
N LYS A 260 2.83 -2.69 -28.86
CA LYS A 260 3.64 -2.14 -29.98
C LYS A 260 5.15 -2.25 -29.72
N GLY A 261 5.57 -2.06 -28.47
CA GLY A 261 6.98 -2.11 -28.07
C GLY A 261 7.43 -3.45 -27.47
N ILE A 262 6.59 -4.48 -27.44
CA ILE A 262 6.82 -5.67 -26.61
C ILE A 262 8.03 -6.51 -27.06
N SER A 263 8.33 -6.49 -28.36
CA SER A 263 9.47 -7.20 -28.95
C SER A 263 10.82 -6.74 -28.43
N LYS A 264 10.91 -5.48 -27.98
CA LYS A 264 12.11 -4.95 -27.31
C LYS A 264 12.45 -5.75 -26.04
N TRP A 265 11.43 -6.23 -25.33
CA TRP A 265 11.58 -6.87 -24.02
C TRP A 265 11.55 -8.39 -24.11
N LEU A 266 10.66 -8.95 -24.93
CA LEU A 266 10.44 -10.40 -24.99
C LEU A 266 11.08 -11.07 -26.22
N GLY A 267 11.64 -10.29 -27.16
CA GLY A 267 12.22 -10.82 -28.39
C GLY A 267 11.22 -11.36 -29.42
N ILE A 268 9.91 -11.22 -29.16
CA ILE A 268 8.81 -11.65 -30.03
C ILE A 268 7.76 -10.54 -30.15
N SER A 269 7.03 -10.52 -31.26
CA SER A 269 5.91 -9.60 -31.48
C SER A 269 4.71 -9.91 -30.58
N TRP A 270 3.78 -8.96 -30.47
CA TRP A 270 2.53 -9.15 -29.73
C TRP A 270 1.72 -10.35 -30.23
N ASN A 271 1.59 -10.49 -31.56
CA ASN A 271 0.81 -11.58 -32.15
C ASN A 271 1.46 -12.95 -31.87
N GLU A 272 2.78 -13.04 -32.00
CA GLU A 272 3.52 -14.27 -31.64
C GLU A 272 3.35 -14.62 -30.16
N LEU A 273 3.38 -13.63 -29.27
CA LEU A 273 3.13 -13.85 -27.84
C LEU A 273 1.72 -14.38 -27.57
N VAL A 274 0.69 -13.79 -28.20
CA VAL A 274 -0.70 -14.23 -28.05
C VAL A 274 -0.88 -15.67 -28.55
N GLU A 275 -0.34 -15.99 -29.73
CA GLU A 275 -0.38 -17.34 -30.30
C GLU A 275 0.37 -18.36 -29.43
N GLN A 276 1.59 -18.01 -29.00
CA GLN A 276 2.42 -18.87 -28.16
C GLN A 276 1.72 -19.20 -26.84
N THR A 277 1.23 -18.19 -26.13
CA THR A 277 0.57 -18.39 -24.82
C THR A 277 -0.75 -19.14 -24.96
N LYS A 278 -1.49 -18.94 -26.07
CA LYS A 278 -2.67 -19.75 -26.37
C LYS A 278 -2.31 -21.22 -26.55
N LYS A 279 -1.30 -21.52 -27.36
CA LYS A 279 -0.80 -22.88 -27.56
C LYS A 279 -0.33 -23.52 -26.24
N GLU A 280 0.41 -22.79 -25.42
CA GLU A 280 0.86 -23.27 -24.09
C GLU A 280 -0.32 -23.70 -23.21
N ARG A 281 -1.42 -22.93 -23.21
CA ARG A 281 -2.64 -23.26 -22.46
C ARG A 281 -3.35 -24.49 -23.04
N ASP A 282 -3.49 -24.57 -24.35
CA ASP A 282 -4.13 -25.70 -25.05
C ASP A 282 -3.35 -27.00 -24.78
N ASP A 283 -2.01 -26.96 -24.85
CA ASP A 283 -1.13 -28.10 -24.57
C ASP A 283 -1.22 -28.53 -23.08
N MET A 284 -1.33 -27.58 -22.14
CA MET A 284 -1.50 -27.88 -20.72
C MET A 284 -2.85 -28.55 -20.43
N GLN A 285 -3.93 -28.07 -21.06
CA GLN A 285 -5.25 -28.70 -20.94
C GLN A 285 -5.25 -30.12 -21.51
N ALA A 286 -4.62 -30.33 -22.67
CA ALA A 286 -4.49 -31.65 -23.28
C ALA A 286 -3.76 -32.64 -22.36
N LYS A 287 -2.67 -32.22 -21.70
CA LYS A 287 -1.91 -33.05 -20.75
C LYS A 287 -2.70 -33.43 -19.49
N GLN A 288 -3.54 -32.52 -18.99
CA GLN A 288 -4.41 -32.79 -17.84
C GLN A 288 -5.50 -33.81 -18.18
N ILE A 289 -6.02 -33.77 -19.41
CA ILE A 289 -7.00 -34.74 -19.90
C ILE A 289 -6.36 -36.11 -20.15
N SER A 290 -5.10 -36.14 -20.60
CA SER A 290 -4.38 -37.38 -20.96
C SER A 290 -3.63 -38.07 -19.82
N SER A 291 -3.64 -37.52 -18.60
CA SER A 291 -3.05 -38.13 -17.40
C SER A 291 -4.17 -38.60 -16.46
N PRO A 292 -4.67 -39.85 -16.59
CA PRO A 292 -5.65 -40.37 -15.65
C PRO A 292 -4.99 -40.55 -14.27
N LEU A 293 -5.74 -40.20 -13.22
CA LEU A 293 -5.44 -40.52 -11.81
C LEU A 293 -5.15 -42.00 -11.59
#